data_AF-A0A7C9CKE4-F1
#
_entry.id   AF-A0A7C9CKE4-F1
#
_cell.length_a   1.000
_cell.length_b   1.000
_cell.length_c   1.000
_cell.angle_alpha   90.00
_cell.angle_beta   90.00
_cell.angle_gamma   90.00
#
_symmetry.space_group_name_H-M   'P 1'
#
loop_
_entity.id
_entity.type
_entity.pdbx_description
1 polymer ?
#
loop_
_entity_poly.entity_id
_entity_poly.type
_entity_poly.pdbx_seq_one_letter_code
_entity_poly.pdbx_strand_id
1 'polypeptide(L)'
;PAEVQAVEAAGALCRDATAYLNMEPGDCHGEHTAVSALVKAGIKRVVIGIRHPLEHLRGSAIQALRSEGVQVDVLGEDLQSDVAEEALKSCLLVNAPLVIRASSQVPYSVLKYAMTLDGKIATSSGHSSWISSKESRCRVSELRGRSDAVIVGGNTVRKDNPRLTARNGGGHMPMRVVLSQS
;
A
#
# COMPACT_ATOMS: atom_id res chain seq x y z
N PRO A 1 3.68 6.21 13.30
CA PRO A 1 2.75 5.15 12.85
C PRO A 1 1.35 5.75 12.59
N ALA A 2 0.51 5.11 11.79
CA ALA A 2 -0.82 5.64 11.45
C ALA A 2 -1.73 5.69 12.70
N GLU A 3 -1.59 4.69 13.56
CA GLU A 3 -2.31 4.49 14.82
C GLU A 3 -1.97 5.60 15.82
N VAL A 4 -0.68 5.93 15.94
CA VAL A 4 -0.21 7.03 16.80
C VAL A 4 -0.81 8.36 16.33
N GLN A 5 -0.77 8.64 15.02
CA GLN A 5 -1.35 9.87 14.47
C GLN A 5 -2.88 9.93 14.66
N ALA A 6 -3.57 8.79 14.50
CA ALA A 6 -5.01 8.71 14.71
C ALA A 6 -5.38 8.95 16.19
N VAL A 7 -4.61 8.38 17.12
CA VAL A 7 -4.76 8.63 18.57
C VAL A 7 -4.51 10.10 18.90
N GLU A 8 -3.43 10.69 18.39
CA GLU A 8 -3.11 12.11 18.60
C GLU A 8 -4.21 13.03 18.07
N ALA A 9 -4.74 12.72 16.88
CA ALA A 9 -5.82 13.50 16.26
C ALA A 9 -7.16 13.38 17.01
N ALA A 10 -7.48 12.19 17.51
CA ALA A 10 -8.73 11.95 18.26
C ALA A 10 -8.66 12.45 19.71
N GLY A 11 -7.47 12.47 20.32
CA GLY A 11 -7.23 12.98 21.67
C GLY A 11 -8.15 12.32 22.71
N ALA A 12 -8.92 13.14 23.45
CA ALA A 12 -9.82 12.66 24.50
C ALA A 12 -10.95 11.74 23.99
N LEU A 13 -11.26 11.76 22.68
CA LEU A 13 -12.29 10.92 22.08
C LEU A 13 -11.88 9.44 21.96
N CYS A 14 -10.61 9.11 22.20
CA CYS A 14 -10.14 7.71 22.13
C CYS A 14 -10.71 6.83 23.26
N ARG A 15 -11.03 7.42 24.41
CA ARG A 15 -11.43 6.65 25.58
C ARG A 15 -12.72 5.88 25.31
N ASP A 16 -12.68 4.58 25.58
CA ASP A 16 -13.75 3.62 25.32
C ASP A 16 -14.17 3.48 23.84
N ALA A 17 -13.39 4.06 22.90
CA ALA A 17 -13.69 4.01 21.47
C ALA A 17 -13.24 2.71 20.79
N THR A 18 -13.61 2.56 19.52
CA THR A 18 -13.15 1.48 18.64
C THR A 18 -12.17 2.03 17.60
N ALA A 19 -10.99 1.42 17.49
CA ALA A 19 -10.05 1.69 16.42
C ALA A 19 -10.24 0.68 15.27
N TYR A 20 -10.21 1.16 14.03
CA TYR A 20 -10.28 0.32 12.82
C TYR A 20 -8.96 0.42 12.07
N LEU A 21 -8.28 -0.71 11.88
CA LEU A 21 -6.98 -0.80 11.23
C LEU A 21 -7.11 -1.68 9.98
N ASN A 22 -6.55 -1.25 8.85
CA ASN A 22 -6.59 -2.04 7.62
C ASN A 22 -5.67 -3.27 7.66
N MET A 23 -4.68 -3.28 8.55
CA MET A 23 -3.71 -4.35 8.75
C MET A 23 -3.23 -4.35 10.20
N GLU A 24 -2.91 -5.53 10.74
CA GLU A 24 -2.26 -5.67 12.04
C GLU A 24 -0.94 -4.87 12.07
N PRO A 25 -0.69 -4.03 13.09
CA PRO A 25 0.53 -3.26 13.19
C PRO A 25 1.74 -4.17 13.43
N GLY A 26 2.87 -3.82 12.82
CA GLY A 26 4.12 -4.59 12.94
C GLY A 26 4.94 -4.29 14.20
N ASP A 27 4.52 -3.32 15.02
CA ASP A 27 5.24 -2.83 16.20
C ASP A 27 4.47 -3.11 17.51
N CYS A 28 5.04 -3.96 18.35
CA CYS A 28 4.43 -4.42 19.60
C CYS A 28 5.21 -4.02 20.87
N HIS A 29 6.48 -3.63 20.77
CA HIS A 29 7.34 -3.38 21.93
C HIS A 29 7.90 -1.95 21.95
N GLY A 30 7.71 -1.25 23.07
CA GLY A 30 8.23 0.11 23.31
C GLY A 30 7.15 1.15 23.61
N GLU A 31 7.56 2.36 23.99
CA GLU A 31 6.64 3.40 24.49
C GLU A 31 5.88 4.16 23.39
N HIS A 32 6.33 4.06 22.13
CA HIS A 32 5.80 4.79 20.98
C HIS A 32 5.28 3.86 19.87
N THR A 33 4.91 2.63 20.24
CA THR A 33 4.33 1.66 19.30
C THR A 33 2.83 1.87 19.12
N ALA A 34 2.27 1.33 18.02
CA ALA A 34 0.83 1.27 17.80
C ALA A 34 0.08 0.66 19.00
N VAL A 35 0.57 -0.46 19.54
CA VAL A 35 -0.01 -1.12 20.71
C VAL A 35 -0.01 -0.18 21.92
N SER A 36 1.15 0.41 22.26
CA SER A 36 1.25 1.31 23.42
C SER A 36 0.36 2.54 23.28
N ALA A 37 0.28 3.12 22.08
CA ALA A 37 -0.55 4.29 21.82
C ALA A 37 -2.04 3.99 21.98
N LEU A 38 -2.53 2.90 21.39
CA LEU A 38 -3.94 2.50 21.49
C LEU A 38 -4.34 2.21 22.95
N VAL A 39 -3.48 1.50 23.69
CA VAL A 39 -3.72 1.16 25.10
C VAL A 39 -3.71 2.40 25.98
N LYS A 40 -2.67 3.24 25.88
CA LYS A 40 -2.57 4.49 26.66
C LYS A 40 -3.72 5.46 26.38
N ALA A 41 -4.24 5.46 25.15
CA ALA A 41 -5.39 6.28 24.76
C ALA A 41 -6.73 5.76 25.30
N GLY A 42 -6.76 4.56 25.90
CA GLY A 42 -7.97 3.96 26.46
C GLY A 42 -8.91 3.39 25.39
N ILE A 43 -8.39 2.97 24.24
CA ILE A 43 -9.19 2.28 23.21
C ILE A 43 -9.74 0.98 23.80
N LYS A 44 -11.06 0.77 23.69
CA LYS A 44 -11.73 -0.43 24.20
C LYS A 44 -11.56 -1.62 23.27
N ARG A 45 -11.64 -1.32 21.97
CA ARG A 45 -11.81 -2.31 20.92
C ARG A 45 -10.97 -1.93 19.70
N VAL A 46 -10.37 -2.93 19.08
CA VAL A 46 -9.61 -2.80 17.84
C VAL A 46 -10.17 -3.80 16.83
N VAL A 47 -10.57 -3.32 15.66
CA VAL A 47 -10.99 -4.15 14.53
C VAL A 47 -9.89 -4.13 13.48
N ILE A 48 -9.38 -5.31 13.13
CA ILE A 48 -8.24 -5.48 12.23
C ILE A 48 -8.72 -6.12 10.92
N GLY A 49 -8.38 -5.48 9.81
CA GLY A 49 -8.69 -5.94 8.47
C GLY A 49 -7.98 -7.24 8.10
N ILE A 50 -6.64 -7.21 8.01
CA ILE A 50 -5.82 -8.40 7.76
C ILE A 50 -4.78 -8.58 8.87
N ARG A 51 -4.46 -9.83 9.21
CA ARG A 51 -3.27 -10.12 10.01
C ARG A 51 -2.00 -9.69 9.30
N HIS A 52 -0.93 -9.48 10.05
CA HIS A 52 0.33 -9.05 9.48
C HIS A 52 0.83 -10.13 8.50
N PRO A 53 1.12 -9.79 7.22
CA PRO A 53 1.42 -10.79 6.21
C PRO A 53 2.79 -11.46 6.44
N LEU A 54 3.77 -10.74 7.01
CA LEU A 54 5.06 -11.30 7.40
C LEU A 54 4.92 -12.21 8.64
N GLU A 55 5.39 -13.45 8.50
CA GLU A 55 5.24 -14.52 9.50
C GLU A 55 5.77 -14.14 10.89
N HIS A 56 6.96 -13.54 10.96
CA HIS A 56 7.60 -13.17 12.22
C HIS A 56 6.92 -12.01 12.98
N LEU A 57 5.92 -11.36 12.38
CA LEU A 57 5.12 -10.28 13.01
C LEU A 57 3.66 -10.67 13.20
N ARG A 58 3.23 -11.80 12.60
CA ARG A 58 1.83 -12.19 12.53
C ARG A 58 1.31 -12.58 13.91
N GLY A 59 0.24 -11.92 14.35
CA GLY A 59 -0.42 -12.19 15.62
C GLY A 59 0.24 -11.53 16.84
N SER A 60 1.44 -10.96 16.70
CA SER A 60 2.16 -10.38 17.84
C SER A 60 1.44 -9.17 18.43
N ALA A 61 0.94 -8.26 17.59
CA ALA A 61 0.22 -7.09 18.07
C ALA A 61 -1.19 -7.44 18.55
N ILE A 62 -1.86 -8.40 17.89
CA ILE A 62 -3.16 -8.92 18.35
C ILE A 62 -3.02 -9.51 19.77
N GLN A 63 -2.00 -10.33 19.99
CA GLN A 63 -1.76 -10.93 21.31
C GLN A 63 -1.46 -9.86 22.37
N ALA A 64 -0.61 -8.89 22.04
CA ALA A 64 -0.23 -7.82 22.96
C ALA A 64 -1.44 -6.92 23.35
N LEU A 65 -2.28 -6.55 22.39
CA LEU A 65 -3.51 -5.79 22.67
C LEU A 65 -4.48 -6.58 23.56
N ARG A 66 -4.66 -7.88 23.26
CA ARG A 66 -5.52 -8.76 24.07
C ARG A 66 -4.99 -8.93 25.50
N SER A 67 -3.67 -9.01 25.70
CA SER A 67 -3.10 -9.09 27.06
C SER A 67 -3.29 -7.82 27.88
N GLU A 68 -3.44 -6.66 27.23
CA GLU A 68 -3.76 -5.37 27.88
C GLU A 68 -5.27 -5.18 28.09
N GLY A 69 -6.09 -6.22 27.83
CA GLY A 69 -7.54 -6.20 28.04
C GLY A 69 -8.34 -5.49 26.94
N VAL A 70 -7.71 -5.18 25.81
CA VAL A 70 -8.40 -4.61 24.64
C VAL A 70 -9.13 -5.72 23.89
N GLN A 71 -10.40 -5.51 23.54
CA GLN A 71 -11.12 -6.43 22.64
C GLN A 71 -10.54 -6.32 21.24
N VAL A 72 -10.10 -7.42 20.64
CA VAL A 72 -9.55 -7.42 19.27
C VAL A 72 -10.34 -8.38 18.41
N ASP A 73 -10.93 -7.86 17.33
CA ASP A 73 -11.65 -8.64 16.34
C ASP A 73 -10.94 -8.58 14.97
N VAL A 74 -10.68 -9.73 14.37
CA VAL A 74 -10.09 -9.83 13.04
C VAL A 74 -11.16 -10.16 11.99
N LEU A 75 -11.21 -9.40 10.90
CA LEU A 75 -12.17 -9.66 9.81
C LEU A 75 -11.91 -11.02 9.15
N GLY A 76 -12.98 -11.77 8.91
CA GLY A 76 -12.92 -13.13 8.35
C GLY A 76 -12.55 -14.22 9.38
N GLU A 77 -12.18 -13.85 10.60
CA GLU A 77 -11.95 -14.79 11.71
C GLU A 77 -13.01 -14.59 12.80
N ASP A 78 -12.90 -13.48 13.54
CA ASP A 78 -13.78 -13.14 14.67
C ASP A 78 -15.08 -12.44 14.21
N LEU A 79 -15.03 -11.74 13.07
CA LEU A 79 -16.18 -11.07 12.45
C LEU A 79 -16.42 -11.60 11.03
N GLN A 80 -17.54 -12.27 10.85
CA GLN A 80 -17.95 -12.86 9.57
C GLN A 80 -19.30 -12.29 9.15
N SER A 81 -19.30 -11.58 8.01
CA SER A 81 -20.48 -11.03 7.34
C SER A 81 -20.11 -10.57 5.93
N ASP A 82 -21.09 -10.37 5.06
CA ASP A 82 -20.86 -9.83 3.71
C ASP A 82 -20.09 -8.49 3.72
N VAL A 83 -20.37 -7.64 4.73
CA VAL A 83 -19.68 -6.36 4.92
C VAL A 83 -18.23 -6.58 5.34
N ALA A 84 -17.97 -7.55 6.21
CA ALA A 84 -16.61 -7.90 6.64
C ALA A 84 -15.79 -8.47 5.47
N GLU A 85 -16.40 -9.27 4.60
CA GLU A 85 -15.73 -9.79 3.40
C GLU A 85 -15.33 -8.68 2.43
N GLU A 86 -16.22 -7.71 2.19
CA GLU A 86 -15.91 -6.58 1.29
C GLU A 86 -14.84 -5.65 1.88
N ALA A 87 -14.89 -5.42 3.19
CA ALA A 87 -13.85 -4.69 3.90
C ALA A 87 -12.51 -5.44 3.86
N LEU A 88 -12.51 -6.77 4.01
CA LEU A 88 -11.32 -7.63 3.90
C LEU A 88 -10.70 -7.52 2.50
N LYS A 89 -11.49 -7.57 1.43
CA LYS A 89 -10.99 -7.35 0.05
C LYS A 89 -10.32 -5.99 -0.09
N SER A 90 -10.92 -4.94 0.46
CA SER A 90 -10.36 -3.59 0.43
C SER A 90 -9.02 -3.50 1.18
N CYS A 91 -8.93 -4.17 2.34
CA CYS A 91 -7.70 -4.27 3.13
C CYS A 91 -6.58 -5.04 2.39
N LEU A 92 -6.93 -6.12 1.69
CA LEU A 92 -5.99 -6.85 0.84
C LEU A 92 -5.50 -6.00 -0.35
N LEU A 93 -6.40 -5.26 -1.00
CA LEU A 93 -6.05 -4.42 -2.16
C LEU A 93 -5.11 -3.26 -1.80
N VAL A 94 -5.37 -2.55 -0.70
CA VAL A 94 -4.52 -1.42 -0.29
C VAL A 94 -3.13 -1.90 0.18
N ASN A 95 -3.04 -3.12 0.73
CA ASN A 95 -1.79 -3.73 1.19
C ASN A 95 -1.17 -4.73 0.19
N ALA A 96 -1.70 -4.82 -1.03
CA ALA A 96 -1.30 -5.83 -2.02
C ALA A 96 0.22 -5.93 -2.25
N PRO A 97 1.00 -4.84 -2.28
CA PRO A 97 2.45 -4.93 -2.43
C PRO A 97 3.14 -5.76 -1.34
N LEU A 98 2.75 -5.56 -0.09
CA LEU A 98 3.31 -6.28 1.05
C LEU A 98 2.80 -7.73 1.09
N VAL A 99 1.50 -7.94 0.83
CA VAL A 99 0.89 -9.27 0.80
C VAL A 99 1.56 -10.17 -0.24
N ILE A 100 1.70 -9.69 -1.48
CA ILE A 100 2.32 -10.45 -2.57
C ILE A 100 3.80 -10.73 -2.30
N ARG A 101 4.52 -9.73 -1.77
CA ARG A 101 5.91 -9.94 -1.34
C ARG A 101 6.01 -11.05 -0.29
N ALA A 102 5.14 -11.02 0.72
CA ALA A 102 5.16 -12.01 1.80
C ALA A 102 4.79 -13.42 1.30
N SER A 103 3.74 -13.55 0.49
CA SER A 103 3.23 -14.85 0.03
C SER A 103 4.08 -15.51 -1.06
N SER A 104 4.67 -14.70 -1.93
CA SER A 104 5.24 -15.20 -3.19
C SER A 104 6.70 -14.83 -3.39
N GLN A 105 7.30 -14.04 -2.48
CA GLN A 105 8.70 -13.61 -2.54
C GLN A 105 9.07 -12.91 -3.86
N VAL A 106 8.07 -12.32 -4.53
CA VAL A 106 8.21 -11.53 -5.76
C VAL A 106 7.59 -10.14 -5.56
N PRO A 107 8.07 -9.12 -6.28
CA PRO A 107 7.49 -7.78 -6.19
C PRO A 107 6.09 -7.74 -6.84
N TYR A 108 5.17 -7.02 -6.21
CA TYR A 108 3.91 -6.64 -6.85
C TYR A 108 4.20 -5.74 -8.04
N SER A 109 3.84 -6.22 -9.23
CA SER A 109 4.23 -5.60 -10.49
C SER A 109 3.01 -5.06 -11.22
N VAL A 110 3.09 -3.80 -11.67
CA VAL A 110 2.06 -3.15 -12.48
C VAL A 110 2.60 -2.94 -13.89
N LEU A 111 1.97 -3.58 -14.87
CA LEU A 111 2.24 -3.32 -16.28
C LEU A 111 1.42 -2.10 -16.74
N LYS A 112 2.11 -1.04 -17.17
CA LYS A 112 1.46 0.15 -17.73
C LYS A 112 1.84 0.33 -19.19
N TYR A 113 0.84 0.53 -20.04
CA TYR A 113 1.01 0.95 -21.44
C TYR A 113 -0.02 2.04 -21.81
N ALA A 114 0.21 2.74 -22.92
CA ALA A 114 -0.75 3.66 -23.52
C ALA A 114 -0.81 3.37 -25.02
N MET A 115 -2.02 3.24 -25.54
CA MET A 115 -2.25 2.85 -26.93
C MET A 115 -3.44 3.61 -27.53
N THR A 116 -3.51 3.63 -28.85
CA THR A 116 -4.70 4.01 -29.60
C THR A 116 -5.81 2.97 -29.43
N LEU A 117 -7.02 3.29 -29.88
CA LEU A 117 -8.18 2.39 -29.77
C LEU A 117 -7.96 1.05 -30.51
N ASP A 118 -7.22 1.08 -31.62
CA ASP A 118 -6.84 -0.10 -32.42
C ASP A 118 -5.54 -0.79 -31.92
N GLY A 119 -5.08 -0.45 -30.72
CA GLY A 119 -4.03 -1.18 -30.03
C GLY A 119 -2.59 -0.79 -30.40
N LYS A 120 -2.35 0.39 -30.98
CA LYS A 120 -1.02 0.83 -31.40
C LYS A 120 -0.38 1.76 -30.38
N ILE A 121 0.92 1.54 -30.12
CA ILE A 121 1.73 2.38 -29.21
C ILE A 121 2.58 3.44 -29.94
N ALA A 122 2.62 3.37 -31.27
CA ALA A 122 3.28 4.30 -32.16
C ALA A 122 2.74 4.10 -33.59
N THR A 123 2.93 5.09 -34.44
CA THR A 123 2.73 4.97 -35.89
C THR A 123 3.82 4.09 -36.53
N SER A 124 3.67 3.73 -37.81
CA SER A 124 4.68 2.97 -38.57
C SER A 124 6.04 3.69 -38.68
N SER A 125 6.06 5.02 -38.61
CA SER A 125 7.30 5.81 -38.57
C SER A 125 7.92 5.89 -37.17
N GLY A 126 7.27 5.35 -36.14
CA GLY A 126 7.73 5.39 -34.76
C GLY A 126 7.27 6.60 -33.95
N HIS A 127 6.50 7.54 -34.54
CA HIS A 127 5.94 8.66 -33.78
C HIS A 127 4.92 8.15 -32.75
N SER A 128 5.15 8.45 -31.47
CA SER A 128 4.41 7.95 -30.30
C SER A 128 3.97 9.04 -29.32
N SER A 129 4.24 10.31 -29.65
CA SER A 129 3.98 11.42 -28.73
C SER A 129 2.49 11.63 -28.52
N TRP A 130 2.10 11.68 -27.24
CA TRP A 130 0.79 12.13 -26.77
C TRP A 130 -0.42 11.32 -27.27
N ILE A 131 -0.27 10.00 -27.43
CA ILE A 131 -1.40 9.08 -27.66
C ILE A 131 -2.43 9.19 -26.53
N SER A 132 -1.96 9.23 -25.28
CA SER A 132 -2.82 9.36 -24.09
C SER A 132 -2.93 10.82 -23.63
N SER A 133 -4.05 11.18 -23.00
CA SER A 133 -4.34 12.53 -22.51
C SER A 133 -3.40 12.99 -21.39
N LYS A 134 -3.43 14.29 -21.06
CA LYS A 134 -2.68 14.85 -19.92
C LYS A 134 -3.07 14.16 -18.60
N GLU A 135 -4.36 13.92 -18.40
CA GLU A 135 -4.88 13.25 -17.21
C GLU A 135 -4.29 11.84 -17.04
N SER A 136 -4.27 11.04 -18.11
CA SER A 136 -3.65 9.71 -18.09
C SER A 136 -2.18 9.77 -17.67
N ARG A 137 -1.44 10.79 -18.14
CA ARG A 137 -0.02 10.97 -17.80
C ARG A 137 0.18 11.44 -16.36
N CYS A 138 -0.76 12.19 -15.78
CA CYS A 138 -0.76 12.51 -14.36
C CYS A 138 -0.93 11.24 -13.51
N ARG A 139 -1.88 10.36 -13.85
CA ARG A 139 -2.07 9.07 -13.15
C ARG A 139 -0.81 8.19 -13.19
N VAL A 140 -0.06 8.21 -14.30
CA VAL A 140 1.24 7.51 -14.38
C VAL A 140 2.28 8.12 -13.45
N SER A 141 2.27 9.44 -13.27
CA SER A 141 3.16 10.09 -12.30
C SER A 141 2.86 9.64 -10.88
N GLU A 142 1.58 9.53 -10.51
CA GLU A 142 1.15 9.02 -9.19
C GLU A 142 1.53 7.55 -9.01
N LEU A 143 1.31 6.72 -10.04
CA LEU A 143 1.72 5.31 -10.02
C LEU A 143 3.23 5.16 -9.76
N ARG A 144 4.05 6.00 -10.39
CA ARG A 144 5.50 6.04 -10.13
C ARG A 144 5.84 6.48 -8.71
N GLY A 145 5.10 7.43 -8.15
CA GLY A 145 5.30 7.87 -6.76
C GLY A 145 4.95 6.80 -5.73
N ARG A 146 4.15 5.79 -6.11
CA ARG A 146 3.78 4.63 -5.28
C ARG A 146 4.59 3.37 -5.56
N SER A 147 5.55 3.43 -6.49
CA SER A 147 6.35 2.28 -6.91
C SER A 147 7.77 2.42 -6.39
N ASP A 148 8.36 1.33 -5.88
CA ASP A 148 9.77 1.31 -5.48
C ASP A 148 10.71 1.35 -6.70
N ALA A 149 10.25 0.85 -7.86
CA ALA A 149 11.01 0.82 -9.10
C ALA A 149 10.15 1.04 -10.35
N VAL A 150 10.76 1.66 -11.36
CA VAL A 150 10.23 1.79 -12.73
C VAL A 150 11.18 1.10 -13.69
N ILE A 151 10.66 0.11 -14.42
CA ILE A 151 11.44 -0.72 -15.32
C ILE A 151 11.07 -0.38 -16.77
N VAL A 152 12.07 -0.16 -17.63
CA VAL A 152 11.89 0.01 -19.07
C VAL A 152 12.95 -0.79 -19.84
N GLY A 153 12.68 -1.05 -21.13
CA GLY A 153 13.68 -1.59 -22.05
C GLY A 153 14.64 -0.50 -22.56
N GLY A 154 15.84 -0.89 -22.98
CA GLY A 154 16.83 0.03 -23.55
C GLY A 154 16.32 0.83 -24.77
N ASN A 155 15.42 0.26 -25.57
CA ASN A 155 14.83 0.96 -26.71
C ASN A 155 13.98 2.16 -26.29
N THR A 156 13.26 2.09 -25.16
CA THR A 156 12.52 3.23 -24.61
C THR A 156 13.48 4.36 -24.22
N VAL A 157 14.63 4.02 -23.62
CA VAL A 157 15.65 5.02 -23.27
C VAL A 157 16.22 5.68 -24.52
N ARG A 158 16.59 4.89 -25.53
CA ARG A 158 17.20 5.40 -26.78
C ARG A 158 16.24 6.27 -27.60
N LYS A 159 14.95 5.91 -27.65
CA LYS A 159 13.95 6.62 -28.47
C LYS A 159 13.32 7.81 -27.76
N ASP A 160 13.06 7.70 -26.46
CA ASP A 160 12.22 8.67 -25.75
C ASP A 160 13.00 9.52 -24.73
N ASN A 161 14.24 9.13 -24.38
CA ASN A 161 15.06 9.74 -23.33
C ASN A 161 14.25 10.13 -22.06
N PRO A 162 13.50 9.19 -21.46
CA PRO A 162 12.55 9.52 -20.42
C PRO A 162 13.25 9.72 -19.06
N ARG A 163 12.78 10.69 -18.28
CA ARG A 163 13.26 10.89 -16.90
C ARG A 163 12.81 9.78 -15.94
N LEU A 164 11.64 9.19 -16.19
CA LEU A 164 10.98 8.14 -15.39
C LEU A 164 10.74 8.50 -13.91
N THR A 165 10.65 9.79 -13.59
CA THR A 165 10.41 10.28 -12.22
C THR A 165 8.91 10.41 -11.91
N ALA A 166 8.56 10.40 -10.61
CA ALA A 166 7.32 10.97 -10.10
C ALA A 166 7.46 12.50 -10.19
N ARG A 167 6.53 13.18 -10.89
CA ARG A 167 6.60 14.63 -11.14
C ARG A 167 5.65 15.45 -10.27
N ASN A 168 4.66 14.80 -9.66
CA ASN A 168 3.58 15.45 -8.92
C ASN A 168 3.49 14.86 -7.50
N GLY A 169 4.18 15.46 -6.53
CA GLY A 169 3.97 15.24 -5.10
C GLY A 169 4.52 13.92 -4.52
N GLY A 170 5.05 14.02 -3.30
CA GLY A 170 5.65 12.90 -2.56
C GLY A 170 7.16 12.80 -2.78
N GLY A 171 7.95 12.89 -1.70
CA GLY A 171 9.41 12.83 -1.77
C GLY A 171 10.00 11.49 -2.19
N HIS A 172 9.17 10.46 -2.38
CA HIS A 172 9.62 9.14 -2.83
C HIS A 172 9.93 9.14 -4.32
N MET A 173 11.14 8.71 -4.67
CA MET A 173 11.61 8.61 -6.05
C MET A 173 11.92 7.16 -6.36
N PRO A 174 11.27 6.56 -7.38
CA PRO A 174 11.50 5.16 -7.71
C PRO A 174 12.91 4.94 -8.23
N MET A 175 13.45 3.76 -7.96
CA MET A 175 14.62 3.25 -8.68
C MET A 175 14.31 3.11 -10.17
N ARG A 176 15.24 3.53 -11.03
CA ARG A 176 15.05 3.46 -12.49
C ARG A 176 15.90 2.33 -13.03
N VAL A 177 15.23 1.27 -13.48
CA VAL A 177 15.88 0.05 -13.96
C VAL A 177 15.74 -0.01 -15.48
N VAL A 178 16.86 -0.19 -16.18
CA VAL A 178 16.88 -0.33 -17.63
C VAL A 178 17.34 -1.74 -17.96
N LEU A 179 16.47 -2.50 -18.63
CA LEU A 179 16.82 -3.80 -19.18
C LEU A 179 17.29 -3.58 -20.62
N SER A 180 18.58 -3.77 -20.87
CA SER A 180 19.14 -3.69 -22.21
C SER A 180 20.05 -4.89 -22.47
N GLN A 181 19.88 -5.50 -23.63
CA GLN A 181 20.96 -6.25 -24.26
C GLN A 181 21.79 -5.24 -25.06
N SER A 182 23.10 -5.41 -25.03
CA SER A 182 24.08 -4.68 -25.85
C SER A 182 23.84 -4.96 -27.32
#